data_AF-A0A7G4RJN1-F1
#
_entry.id   AF-A0A7G4RJN1-F1
#
_cell.length_a   1.000
_cell.length_b   1.000
_cell.length_c   1.000
_cell.angle_alpha   90.00
_cell.angle_beta   90.00
_cell.angle_gamma   90.00
#
_symmetry.space_group_name_H-M   'P 1'
#
loop_
_entity.id
_entity.type
_entity.pdbx_description
1 polymer ?
#
loop_
_entity_poly.entity_id
_entity_poly.type
_entity_poly.pdbx_seq_one_letter_code
_entity_poly.pdbx_strand_id
1 'polypeptide(L)' 'MKKIDELRGLSVEELQNELLSLRKEQLNLRMKKASGSLDKTHLITMVRKSVARVKTMLTEKAGK' A
#
# COMPACT_ATOMS: atom_id res chain seq x y z
N MET A 1 -4.11 -7.43 5.30
CA MET A 1 -4.39 -6.21 4.52
C MET A 1 -5.22 -5.32 5.43
N LYS A 2 -4.71 -4.15 5.82
CA LYS A 2 -5.39 -3.30 6.82
C LYS A 2 -6.74 -2.81 6.28
N LYS A 3 -7.78 -2.90 7.10
CA LYS A 3 -9.11 -2.36 6.77
C LYS A 3 -9.07 -0.83 6.87
N ILE A 4 -10.01 -0.16 6.18
CA ILE A 4 -10.07 1.32 6.16
C ILE A 4 -10.17 1.88 7.58
N ASP A 5 -10.90 1.20 8.47
CA ASP A 5 -11.06 1.61 9.87
C ASP A 5 -9.74 1.58 10.65
N GLU A 6 -8.87 0.61 10.38
CA GLU A 6 -7.53 0.51 10.98
C GLU A 6 -6.59 1.61 10.45
N LEU A 7 -6.79 2.06 9.21
CA LEU A 7 -5.99 3.14 8.63
C LEU A 7 -6.39 4.53 9.14
N ARG A 8 -7.65 4.73 9.57
CA ARG A 8 -8.10 5.99 10.17
C ARG A 8 -7.50 6.23 11.56
N GLY A 9 -7.32 5.17 12.34
CA GLY A 9 -6.75 5.22 13.69
C GLY A 9 -5.25 5.53 13.75
N LEU A 10 -4.52 5.35 12.64
CA LEU A 10 -3.06 5.54 12.60
C LEU A 10 -2.66 7.02 12.50
N SER A 11 -1.52 7.39 13.07
CA SER A 11 -0.92 8.72 12.92
C SER A 11 -0.44 8.98 11.48
N VAL A 12 -0.23 10.24 11.12
CA VAL A 12 0.29 10.64 9.79
C VAL A 12 1.67 10.01 9.53
N GLU A 13 2.53 9.95 10.54
CA GLU A 13 3.86 9.32 10.45
C GLU A 13 3.78 7.81 10.24
N GLU A 14 2.86 7.14 10.93
CA GLU A 14 2.62 5.70 10.77
C GLU A 14 2.08 5.37 9.38
N LEU A 15 1.20 6.21 8.83
CA LEU A 15 0.71 6.09 7.46
C LEU A 15 1.83 6.29 6.43
N GLN A 16 2.77 7.19 6.67
CA GLN A 16 3.94 7.37 5.81
C GLN A 16 4.88 6.16 5.88
N ASN A 17 5.11 5.60 7.07
CA ASN A 17 5.91 4.39 7.24
C ASN A 17 5.26 3.17 6.55
N GLU A 18 3.94 3.02 6.68
CA GLU A 18 3.18 1.99 5.97
C GLU A 18 3.27 2.17 4.45
N LEU A 19 3.18 3.41 3.96
CA LEU A 19 3.34 3.73 2.54
C LEU A 19 4.71 3.29 1.99
N LEU A 20 5.78 3.52 2.75
CA LEU A 20 7.13 3.09 2.38
C LEU A 20 7.24 1.55 2.34
N SER A 21 6.66 0.86 3.32
CA SER A 21 6.60 -0.60 3.34
C SER A 21 5.88 -1.16 2.12
N LEU A 22 4.68 -0.65 1.82
CA LEU A 22 3.88 -1.06 0.67
C LEU A 22 4.59 -0.78 -0.67
N ARG A 23 5.37 0.31 -0.78
CA ARG A 23 6.17 0.60 -1.98
C ARG A 23 7.31 -0.40 -2.17
N LYS A 24 7.99 -0.81 -1.10
CA LYS A 24 9.01 -1.87 -1.17
C LYS A 24 8.40 -3.19 -1.61
N GLU A 25 7.24 -3.54 -1.06
CA GLU A 25 6.50 -4.74 -1.47
C GLU A 25 6.08 -4.67 -2.94
N GLN A 26 5.57 -3.52 -3.39
CA GLN A 26 5.21 -3.29 -4.79
C GLN A 26 6.42 -3.46 -5.73
N LEU A 27 7.60 -2.96 -5.34
CA LEU A 27 8.83 -3.13 -6.10
C LEU A 27 9.20 -4.61 -6.21
N ASN A 28 9.18 -5.34 -5.09
CA ASN A 28 9.46 -6.77 -5.06
C ASN A 28 8.50 -7.56 -5.97
N LEU A 29 7.20 -7.24 -5.95
CA LEU A 29 6.22 -7.89 -6.83
C LEU A 29 6.45 -7.54 -8.31
N ARG A 30 6.88 -6.31 -8.63
CA ARG A 30 7.27 -5.96 -10.01
C ARG A 30 8.51 -6.71 -10.46
N MET A 31 9.50 -6.88 -9.60
CA MET A 31 10.71 -7.66 -9.91
C MET A 31 10.36 -9.14 -10.12
N LYS A 32 9.54 -9.72 -9.24
CA LYS A 32 9.02 -11.10 -9.39
C LYS A 32 8.21 -11.29 -10.68
N LYS A 33 7.43 -10.28 -11.07
CA LYS A 33 6.70 -10.30 -12.34
C LYS A 33 7.66 -10.28 -13.53
N ALA A 34 8.71 -9.46 -13.46
CA ALA A 34 9.73 -9.36 -14.51
C ALA A 34 10.56 -10.64 -14.63
N SER A 35 10.84 -11.33 -13.52
CA SER A 35 11.54 -12.63 -13.52
C SER A 35 10.66 -13.82 -13.92
N GLY A 36 9.37 -13.62 -14.18
CA GLY A 36 8.44 -14.70 -14.57
C GLY A 36 8.07 -15.67 -13.45
N SER A 37 8.51 -15.45 -12.21
CA SER A 37 8.28 -16.31 -11.04
C SER A 37 7.15 -15.82 -10.13
N LEU A 38 6.17 -15.12 -10.71
CA LEU A 38 5.06 -14.54 -9.96
C LEU A 38 3.87 -15.50 -9.89
N ASP A 39 3.72 -16.20 -8.76
CA ASP A 39 2.64 -17.17 -8.56
C ASP A 39 1.24 -16.52 -8.48
N LYS A 40 1.16 -15.33 -7.88
CA LYS A 40 -0.12 -14.70 -7.53
C LYS A 40 -0.24 -13.29 -8.11
N THR A 41 -0.80 -13.18 -9.30
CA THR A 41 -1.02 -11.92 -10.03
C THR A 41 -1.96 -10.95 -9.31
N HIS A 42 -2.93 -11.46 -8.55
CA HIS A 42 -3.89 -10.65 -7.78
C HIS A 42 -3.22 -9.78 -6.71
N LEU A 43 -2.06 -10.18 -6.19
CA LEU A 43 -1.31 -9.43 -5.17
C LEU A 43 -0.87 -8.06 -5.69
N ILE A 44 -0.52 -7.93 -6.97
CA ILE A 44 -0.14 -6.65 -7.58
C ILE A 44 -1.28 -5.65 -7.48
N THR A 45 -2.49 -6.07 -7.85
CA THR A 45 -3.68 -5.20 -7.80
C THR A 45 -4.07 -4.89 -6.36
N MET A 46 -3.92 -5.85 -5.44
CA MET A 46 -4.16 -5.62 -4.02
C MET A 46 -3.21 -4.58 -3.45
N VAL A 47 -1.89 -4.73 -3.62
CA VAL A 47 -0.89 -3.78 -3.11
C VAL A 47 -1.10 -2.39 -3.72
N ARG A 48 -1.43 -2.30 -5.01
CA ARG A 48 -1.76 -1.02 -5.66
C ARG A 48 -2.98 -0.34 -5.01
N LYS A 49 -4.02 -1.10 -4.68
CA LYS A 49 -5.20 -0.59 -3.96
C LYS A 49 -4.88 -0.19 -2.53
N SER A 50 -4.02 -0.92 -1.82
CA SER A 50 -3.54 -0.53 -0.48
C SER A 50 -2.83 0.81 -0.49
N VAL A 51 -1.91 1.01 -1.44
CA VAL A 51 -1.19 2.30 -1.60
C VAL A 51 -2.16 3.45 -1.85
N ALA A 52 -3.18 3.23 -2.69
CA ALA A 52 -4.21 4.24 -2.95
C ALA A 52 -4.99 4.59 -1.67
N ARG A 53 -5.44 3.60 -0.90
CA ARG A 53 -6.15 3.82 0.38
C ARG A 53 -5.32 4.62 1.38
N VAL A 54 -4.04 4.27 1.55
CA VAL A 54 -3.14 5.01 2.46
C VAL A 54 -2.98 6.46 2.01
N LYS A 55 -2.82 6.70 0.70
CA LYS A 55 -2.79 8.08 0.17
C LYS A 55 -4.09 8.83 0.41
N THR A 56 -5.25 8.20 0.21
CA THR A 56 -6.55 8.81 0.51
C THR A 56 -6.65 9.21 1.98
N MET A 57 -6.24 8.34 2.91
CA MET A 57 -6.26 8.66 4.34
C MET A 57 -5.30 9.80 4.71
N LEU A 58 -4.13 9.88 4.06
CA LEU A 58 -3.22 11.02 4.21
C LEU A 58 -3.86 12.33 3.73
N THR A 59 -4.63 12.29 2.63
CA THR A 59 -5.39 13.46 2.15
C THR A 59 -6.52 13.83 3.10
N GLU A 60 -7.30 12.86 3.57
CA GLU A 60 -8.37 13.08 4.56
C GLU A 60 -7.83 13.72 5.85
N LYS A 61 -6.68 13.27 6.36
CA LYS A 61 -6.02 13.86 7.56
C LYS A 61 -5.39 15.22 7.29
N ALA A 62 -4.98 15.51 6.06
CA ALA A 62 -4.45 16.81 5.66
C ALA A 62 -5.57 17.88 5.51
N GLY A 63 -6.84 17.50 5.62
CA GLY A 63 -7.97 18.43 5.59
C GLY A 63 -8.32 18.96 4.20
N LYS A 64 -8.06 18.18 3.14
CA LYS A 64 -8.47 18.49 1.76
C LYS A 64 -9.51 17.51 1.24
#